data_AF-A0A961DJN1-F1
#
_entry.id   AF-A0A961DJN1-F1
#
_cell.length_a   1.000
_cell.length_b   1.000
_cell.length_c   1.000
_cell.angle_alpha   90.00
_cell.angle_beta   90.00
_cell.angle_gamma   90.00
#
_symmetry.space_group_name_H-M   'P 1'
#
loop_
_entity.id
_entity.type
_entity.pdbx_description
1 polymer ?
#
loop_
_entity_poly.entity_id
_entity_poly.type
_entity_poly.pdbx_seq_one_letter_code
_entity_poly.pdbx_strand_id
1 'polypeptide(L)'
;LVEENLIPDDVTIQVLTQAREELINRTYESIRGAKQAIVHLYNSTSILQRDVVFRTDKQGIIDIAVNGARMCKAAEKLAPGVDIYYEYSPESYTGTELEFAVEVCNQVLEVFQPTPERKVIINLPATVEMATPNVYADSIEWMCRHLNHRENVIVSLHPHNDRGT
;
A
#
# COMPACT_ATOMS: atom_id res chain seq x y z
N LEU A 1 -2.54 -23.55 -0.01
CA LEU A 1 -3.71 -22.76 0.46
C LEU A 1 -4.81 -22.71 -0.59
N VAL A 2 -4.57 -22.11 -1.76
CA VAL A 2 -5.58 -21.99 -2.83
C VAL A 2 -5.93 -23.33 -3.46
N GLU A 3 -4.95 -24.08 -3.98
CA GLU A 3 -5.17 -25.37 -4.68
C GLU A 3 -5.85 -26.42 -3.80
N GLU A 4 -5.52 -26.45 -2.51
CA GLU A 4 -6.09 -27.36 -1.52
C GLU A 4 -7.37 -26.82 -0.85
N ASN A 5 -7.88 -25.66 -1.28
CA ASN A 5 -9.08 -25.00 -0.75
C ASN A 5 -9.08 -24.88 0.80
N LEU A 6 -7.97 -24.38 1.36
CA LEU A 6 -7.77 -24.24 2.80
C LEU A 6 -8.08 -22.85 3.35
N ILE A 7 -8.53 -21.92 2.49
CA ILE A 7 -8.85 -20.54 2.89
C ILE A 7 -10.33 -20.51 3.30
N PRO A 8 -10.66 -20.21 4.57
CA PRO A 8 -12.05 -20.06 5.00
C PRO A 8 -12.78 -18.94 4.25
N ASP A 9 -14.11 -19.03 4.18
CA ASP A 9 -14.95 -18.12 3.38
C ASP A 9 -14.91 -16.66 3.85
N ASP A 10 -14.65 -16.44 5.13
CA ASP A 10 -14.55 -15.13 5.78
C ASP A 10 -13.11 -14.59 5.85
N VAL A 11 -12.15 -15.30 5.26
CA VAL A 11 -10.73 -14.91 5.24
C VAL A 11 -10.35 -14.34 3.88
N THR A 12 -9.60 -13.23 3.91
CA THR A 12 -8.98 -12.63 2.73
C THR A 12 -7.47 -12.78 2.85
N ILE A 13 -6.84 -13.45 1.88
CA ILE A 13 -5.37 -13.55 1.84
C ILE A 13 -4.77 -12.24 1.35
N GLN A 14 -3.58 -11.89 1.82
CA GLN A 14 -2.85 -10.70 1.37
C GLN A 14 -1.52 -11.11 0.73
N VAL A 15 -1.20 -10.47 -0.40
CA VAL A 15 0.06 -10.67 -1.14
C VAL A 15 0.76 -9.33 -1.34
N LEU A 16 2.08 -9.31 -1.12
CA LEU A 16 2.90 -8.11 -1.22
C LEU A 16 3.58 -8.05 -2.60
N THR A 17 3.61 -6.87 -3.22
CA THR A 17 4.29 -6.67 -4.49
C THR A 17 4.96 -5.30 -4.61
N GLN A 18 6.11 -5.26 -5.26
CA GLN A 18 6.77 -4.01 -5.62
C GLN A 18 6.14 -3.42 -6.89
N ALA A 19 6.28 -2.11 -7.08
CA ALA A 19 5.78 -1.40 -8.26
C ALA A 19 6.59 -1.66 -9.55
N ARG A 20 6.71 -2.94 -9.96
CA ARG A 20 7.31 -3.39 -11.23
C ARG A 20 6.38 -4.36 -11.93
N GLU A 21 6.22 -4.19 -13.24
CA GLU A 21 5.21 -4.90 -14.02
C GLU A 21 5.35 -6.43 -13.93
N GLU A 22 6.58 -6.96 -14.04
CA GLU A 22 6.85 -8.40 -13.98
C GLU A 22 6.54 -9.00 -12.61
N LEU A 23 6.74 -8.23 -11.53
CA LEU A 23 6.46 -8.66 -10.16
C LEU A 23 4.97 -8.60 -9.88
N ILE A 24 4.30 -7.54 -10.33
CA ILE A 24 2.84 -7.39 -10.25
C ILE A 24 2.18 -8.55 -10.99
N ASN A 25 2.52 -8.80 -12.25
CA ASN A 25 1.93 -9.89 -13.03
C ASN A 25 2.08 -11.24 -12.33
N ARG A 26 3.28 -11.54 -11.81
CA ARG A 26 3.53 -12.78 -11.06
C ARG A 26 2.76 -12.85 -9.74
N THR A 27 2.45 -11.70 -9.14
CA THR A 27 1.61 -11.61 -7.94
C THR A 27 0.16 -11.95 -8.26
N TYR A 28 -0.39 -11.46 -9.38
CA TYR A 28 -1.74 -11.81 -9.80
C TYR A 28 -1.85 -13.28 -10.24
N GLU A 29 -0.80 -13.81 -10.87
CA GLU A 29 -0.74 -15.23 -11.20
C GLU A 29 -0.81 -16.14 -9.97
N SER A 30 -0.18 -15.73 -8.85
CA SER A 30 -0.12 -16.55 -7.63
C SER A 30 -1.44 -16.64 -6.87
N ILE A 31 -2.36 -15.70 -7.10
CA ILE A 31 -3.68 -15.66 -6.43
C ILE A 31 -4.81 -16.24 -7.29
N ARG A 32 -4.51 -16.77 -8.49
CA ARG A 32 -5.52 -17.41 -9.35
C ARG A 32 -6.24 -18.54 -8.60
N GLY A 33 -7.56 -18.49 -8.61
CA GLY A 33 -8.42 -19.47 -7.94
C GLY A 33 -8.74 -19.14 -6.47
N ALA A 34 -8.14 -18.08 -5.89
CA ALA A 34 -8.60 -17.56 -4.62
C ALA A 34 -10.00 -16.95 -4.75
N LYS A 35 -10.79 -16.93 -3.66
CA LYS A 35 -12.08 -16.24 -3.65
C LYS A 35 -11.88 -14.73 -3.62
N GLN A 36 -11.00 -14.27 -2.73
CA GLN A 36 -10.71 -12.86 -2.49
C GLN A 36 -9.27 -12.69 -2.04
N ALA A 37 -8.65 -11.58 -2.44
CA ALA A 37 -7.27 -11.25 -2.07
C ALA A 37 -7.03 -9.74 -1.95
N ILE A 38 -6.18 -9.33 -1.01
CA ILE A 38 -5.61 -7.98 -0.94
C ILE A 38 -4.27 -7.99 -1.68
N VAL A 39 -4.14 -7.14 -2.69
CA VAL A 39 -2.88 -6.85 -3.36
C VAL A 39 -2.25 -5.62 -2.71
N HIS A 40 -1.20 -5.85 -1.95
CA HIS A 40 -0.45 -4.82 -1.24
C HIS A 40 0.70 -4.33 -2.10
N LEU A 41 0.50 -3.18 -2.73
CA LEU A 41 1.49 -2.46 -3.51
C LEU A 41 2.32 -1.54 -2.61
N TYR A 42 3.63 -1.50 -2.80
CA TYR A 42 4.47 -0.53 -2.10
C TYR A 42 5.66 -0.06 -2.93
N ASN A 43 6.18 1.11 -2.54
CA ASN A 43 7.50 1.62 -2.90
C ASN A 43 8.00 2.53 -1.77
N SER A 44 9.32 2.66 -1.61
CA SER A 44 9.85 3.57 -0.59
C SER A 44 9.62 5.02 -0.95
N THR A 45 9.37 5.83 0.07
CA THR A 45 9.07 7.26 -0.05
C THR A 45 9.99 8.14 0.80
N SER A 46 10.78 7.57 1.71
CA SER A 46 11.62 8.32 2.65
C SER A 46 12.66 9.19 1.95
N ILE A 47 12.99 10.33 2.57
CA ILE A 47 14.01 11.26 2.07
C ILE A 47 15.29 10.51 1.70
N LEU A 48 15.79 9.67 2.61
CA LEU A 48 17.01 8.92 2.41
C LEU A 48 16.94 7.98 1.20
N GLN A 49 15.87 7.18 1.08
CA GLN A 49 15.76 6.24 -0.04
C GLN A 49 15.57 6.96 -1.39
N ARG A 50 14.86 8.10 -1.43
CA ARG A 50 14.77 8.91 -2.65
C ARG A 50 16.15 9.34 -3.14
N ASP A 51 16.98 9.83 -2.23
CA ASP A 51 18.30 10.37 -2.55
C ASP A 51 19.31 9.28 -2.94
N VAL A 52 19.38 8.18 -2.18
CA VAL A 52 20.49 7.22 -2.31
C VAL A 52 20.12 5.91 -3.01
N VAL A 53 18.85 5.50 -2.97
CA VAL A 53 18.38 4.24 -3.59
C VAL A 53 17.78 4.51 -4.97
N PHE A 54 16.75 5.35 -5.04
CA PHE A 54 16.05 5.63 -6.30
C PHE A 54 16.76 6.68 -7.14
N ARG A 55 17.51 7.59 -6.50
CA ARG A 55 18.17 8.74 -7.14
C ARG A 55 17.19 9.53 -8.00
N THR A 56 16.00 9.78 -7.46
CA THR A 56 14.90 10.47 -8.13
C THR A 56 14.21 11.43 -7.18
N ASP A 57 13.47 12.39 -7.74
CA ASP A 57 12.75 13.40 -6.97
C ASP A 57 11.38 12.88 -6.48
N LYS A 58 10.63 13.78 -5.83
CA LYS A 58 9.27 13.49 -5.33
C LYS A 58 8.32 13.05 -6.45
N GLN A 59 8.40 13.69 -7.63
CA GLN A 59 7.54 13.35 -8.75
C GLN A 59 7.86 11.94 -9.28
N GLY A 60 9.14 11.59 -9.41
CA GLY A 60 9.54 10.25 -9.83
C GLY A 60 9.05 9.15 -8.89
N ILE A 61 9.00 9.41 -7.58
CA ILE A 61 8.42 8.47 -6.60
C ILE A 61 6.90 8.37 -6.73
N ILE A 62 6.21 9.50 -6.94
CA ILE A 62 4.77 9.51 -7.22
C ILE A 62 4.46 8.70 -8.48
N ASP A 63 5.24 8.90 -9.54
CA ASP A 63 5.06 8.20 -10.81
C ASP A 63 5.22 6.68 -10.65
N ILE A 64 6.20 6.22 -9.83
CA ILE A 64 6.35 4.80 -9.50
C ILE A 64 5.10 4.25 -8.82
N ALA A 65 4.60 4.94 -7.78
CA ALA A 65 3.43 4.51 -7.02
C ALA A 65 2.16 4.45 -7.90
N VAL A 66 1.89 5.54 -8.63
CA VAL A 66 0.71 5.70 -9.48
C VAL A 66 0.75 4.73 -10.67
N ASN A 67 1.90 4.54 -11.31
CA ASN A 67 2.02 3.57 -12.39
C ASN A 67 1.87 2.14 -11.87
N GLY A 68 2.44 1.82 -10.70
CA GLY A 68 2.21 0.53 -10.03
C GLY A 68 0.72 0.28 -9.74
N ALA A 69 -0.01 1.29 -9.29
CA ALA A 69 -1.45 1.18 -9.06
C ALA A 69 -2.24 0.94 -10.36
N ARG A 70 -1.87 1.63 -11.46
CA ARG A 70 -2.48 1.40 -12.78
C ARG A 70 -2.17 -0.01 -13.31
N MET A 71 -0.94 -0.48 -13.12
CA MET A 71 -0.52 -1.83 -13.49
C MET A 71 -1.30 -2.88 -12.70
N CYS A 72 -1.53 -2.66 -11.40
CA CYS A 72 -2.37 -3.53 -10.58
C CYS A 72 -3.79 -3.66 -11.16
N LYS A 73 -4.47 -2.55 -11.46
CA LYS A 73 -5.81 -2.59 -12.09
C LYS A 73 -5.79 -3.32 -13.43
N ALA A 74 -4.76 -3.10 -14.25
CA ALA A 74 -4.62 -3.78 -15.53
C ALA A 74 -4.35 -5.30 -15.39
N ALA A 75 -3.71 -5.71 -14.29
CA ALA A 75 -3.34 -7.09 -14.00
C ALA A 75 -4.48 -7.91 -13.40
N GLU A 76 -5.60 -7.31 -12.95
CA GLU A 76 -6.78 -8.04 -12.46
C GLU A 76 -7.27 -9.11 -13.46
N LYS A 77 -7.14 -8.86 -14.76
CA LYS A 77 -7.47 -9.84 -15.83
C LYS A 77 -6.67 -11.14 -15.74
N LEU A 78 -5.52 -11.13 -15.07
CA LEU A 78 -4.68 -12.30 -14.84
C LEU A 78 -5.21 -13.16 -13.70
N ALA A 79 -6.13 -12.68 -12.86
CA ALA A 79 -6.75 -13.43 -11.78
C ALA A 79 -8.30 -13.40 -11.91
N PRO A 80 -8.87 -13.96 -12.99
CA PRO A 80 -10.30 -13.88 -13.23
C PRO A 80 -11.10 -14.56 -12.11
N GLY A 81 -12.16 -13.89 -11.65
CA GLY A 81 -13.07 -14.40 -10.62
C GLY A 81 -12.61 -14.21 -9.18
N VAL A 82 -11.41 -13.64 -8.95
CA VAL A 82 -10.95 -13.26 -7.62
C VAL A 82 -11.47 -11.87 -7.28
N ASP A 83 -12.10 -11.69 -6.12
CA ASP A 83 -12.42 -10.38 -5.58
C ASP A 83 -11.14 -9.68 -5.08
N ILE A 84 -10.65 -8.69 -5.85
CA ILE A 84 -9.42 -7.96 -5.55
C ILE A 84 -9.72 -6.73 -4.70
N TYR A 85 -8.94 -6.59 -3.62
CA TYR A 85 -8.86 -5.40 -2.78
C TYR A 85 -7.44 -4.83 -2.83
N TYR A 86 -7.30 -3.54 -2.54
CA TYR A 86 -6.02 -2.85 -2.64
C TYR A 86 -5.52 -2.34 -1.30
N GLU A 87 -4.22 -2.52 -1.08
CA GLU A 87 -3.45 -1.84 -0.06
C GLU A 87 -2.28 -1.10 -0.69
N TYR A 88 -2.04 0.14 -0.26
CA TYR A 88 -0.84 0.88 -0.60
C TYR A 88 -0.04 1.27 0.64
N SER A 89 1.28 1.12 0.56
CA SER A 89 2.20 1.66 1.56
C SER A 89 3.21 2.63 0.95
N PRO A 90 3.28 3.88 1.46
CA PRO A 90 4.48 4.70 1.33
C PRO A 90 5.56 4.10 2.25
N GLU A 91 6.35 3.14 1.74
CA GLU A 91 7.35 2.44 2.57
C GLU A 91 8.39 3.42 3.12
N SER A 92 8.89 3.11 4.32
CA SER A 92 9.71 4.01 5.14
C SER A 92 8.99 5.32 5.50
N TYR A 93 7.67 5.24 5.71
CA TYR A 93 6.79 6.39 6.03
C TYR A 93 7.31 7.26 7.17
N THR A 94 7.85 6.68 8.24
CA THR A 94 8.42 7.44 9.37
C THR A 94 9.66 8.29 9.01
N GLY A 95 10.29 8.02 7.87
CA GLY A 95 11.36 8.83 7.28
C GLY A 95 10.91 9.73 6.12
N THR A 96 9.59 9.88 5.93
CA THR A 96 8.97 10.64 4.84
C THR A 96 8.31 11.91 5.39
N GLU A 97 8.39 13.02 4.65
CA GLU A 97 7.65 14.23 4.99
C GLU A 97 6.14 13.96 4.92
N LEU A 98 5.36 14.38 5.92
CA LEU A 98 3.93 14.07 5.99
C LEU A 98 3.13 14.61 4.80
N GLU A 99 3.45 15.82 4.37
CA GLU A 99 2.84 16.44 3.20
C GLU A 99 3.10 15.63 1.92
N PHE A 100 4.29 15.03 1.81
CA PHE A 100 4.62 14.18 0.67
C PHE A 100 3.99 12.79 0.79
N ALA A 101 3.95 12.21 2.00
CA ALA A 101 3.29 10.94 2.24
C ALA A 101 1.79 10.99 1.91
N VAL A 102 1.09 12.07 2.29
CA VAL A 102 -0.33 12.23 1.96
C VAL A 102 -0.54 12.50 0.47
N GLU A 103 0.37 13.26 -0.17
CA GLU A 103 0.32 13.52 -1.62
C GLU A 103 0.38 12.20 -2.41
N VAL A 104 1.39 11.36 -2.15
CA VAL A 104 1.53 10.08 -2.87
C VAL A 104 0.37 9.13 -2.60
N CYS A 105 -0.12 9.06 -1.36
CA CYS A 105 -1.29 8.24 -1.02
C CYS A 105 -2.54 8.73 -1.77
N ASN A 106 -2.80 10.04 -1.77
CA ASN A 106 -3.95 10.61 -2.46
C ASN A 106 -3.88 10.37 -3.98
N GLN A 107 -2.70 10.50 -4.60
CA GLN A 107 -2.53 10.18 -6.02
C GLN A 107 -2.79 8.71 -6.34
N VAL A 108 -2.39 7.79 -5.46
CA VAL A 108 -2.73 6.35 -5.60
C VAL A 108 -4.23 6.12 -5.43
N LEU A 109 -4.88 6.81 -4.48
CA LEU A 109 -6.32 6.73 -4.28
C LEU A 109 -7.12 7.22 -5.49
N GLU A 110 -6.63 8.19 -6.25
CA GLU A 110 -7.27 8.62 -7.51
C GLU A 110 -7.22 7.53 -8.60
N VAL A 111 -6.29 6.57 -8.51
CA VAL A 111 -6.25 5.40 -9.40
C VAL A 111 -7.15 4.28 -8.88
N PHE A 112 -7.04 3.93 -7.60
CA PHE A 112 -7.81 2.83 -7.03
C PHE A 112 -9.28 3.17 -6.80
N GLN A 113 -9.62 4.45 -6.59
CA GLN A 113 -10.98 4.98 -6.51
C GLN A 113 -11.85 4.23 -5.49
N PRO A 114 -11.53 4.34 -4.18
CA PRO A 114 -12.24 3.60 -3.13
C PRO A 114 -13.72 3.98 -3.04
N THR A 115 -14.58 2.99 -2.78
CA THR A 115 -16.02 3.18 -2.54
C THR A 115 -16.42 2.58 -1.18
N PRO A 116 -17.65 2.84 -0.68
CA PRO A 116 -18.12 2.22 0.56
C PRO A 116 -18.09 0.68 0.54
N GLU A 117 -18.31 0.07 -0.63
CA GLU A 117 -18.30 -1.37 -0.85
C GLU A 117 -16.90 -1.92 -1.15
N ARG A 118 -16.02 -1.10 -1.71
CA ARG A 118 -14.64 -1.46 -2.09
C ARG A 118 -13.67 -0.42 -1.54
N LYS A 119 -13.41 -0.52 -0.23
CA LYS A 119 -12.46 0.34 0.46
C LYS A 119 -11.02 0.01 0.06
N VAL A 120 -10.16 1.02 0.11
CA VAL A 120 -8.71 0.87 -0.10
C VAL A 120 -8.00 1.01 1.25
N ILE A 121 -6.98 0.18 1.47
CA ILE A 121 -6.14 0.25 2.67
C ILE A 121 -4.96 1.18 2.38
N ILE A 122 -4.73 2.17 3.25
CA ILE A 122 -3.49 2.94 3.30
C ILE A 122 -2.75 2.49 4.56
N ASN A 123 -1.69 1.71 4.37
CA ASN A 123 -0.87 1.21 5.45
C ASN A 123 0.37 2.09 5.63
N LEU A 124 0.55 2.62 6.84
CA LEU A 124 1.57 3.62 7.19
C LEU A 124 2.66 3.00 8.07
N PRO A 125 3.71 2.38 7.50
CA PRO A 125 4.66 1.60 8.27
C PRO A 125 5.68 2.47 9.03
N ALA A 126 5.93 2.15 10.30
CA ALA A 126 7.18 2.54 10.94
C ALA A 126 8.26 1.53 10.53
N THR A 127 8.67 1.55 9.25
CA THR A 127 9.66 0.62 8.69
C THR A 127 10.97 0.62 9.47
N VAL A 128 11.32 1.79 10.00
CA VAL A 128 12.19 1.90 11.17
C VAL A 128 11.42 2.74 12.19
N GLU A 129 11.39 2.29 13.43
CA GLU A 129 10.86 3.08 14.53
C GLU A 129 11.82 4.26 14.82
N MET A 130 11.52 5.46 14.32
CA MET A 130 12.46 6.60 14.35
C MET A 130 12.21 7.61 15.48
N ALA A 131 11.03 7.56 16.12
CA ALA A 131 10.62 8.49 17.16
C ALA A 131 9.89 7.75 18.29
N THR A 132 9.48 8.46 19.34
CA THR A 132 8.61 7.90 20.37
C THR A 132 7.20 7.64 19.83
N PRO A 133 6.42 6.71 20.41
CA PRO A 133 5.14 6.27 19.85
C PRO A 133 4.09 7.39 19.77
N ASN A 134 4.18 8.41 20.64
CA ASN A 134 3.29 9.57 20.56
C ASN A 134 3.51 10.41 19.29
N VAL A 135 4.76 10.51 18.79
CA VAL A 135 5.05 11.24 17.55
C VAL A 135 4.51 10.48 16.34
N TYR A 136 4.60 9.14 16.37
CA TYR A 136 3.94 8.31 15.36
C TYR A 136 2.41 8.45 15.45
N ALA A 137 1.82 8.45 16.64
CA ALA A 137 0.37 8.67 16.80
C ALA A 137 -0.08 10.04 16.24
N ASP A 138 0.66 11.12 16.52
CA ASP A 138 0.41 12.45 15.96
C ASP A 138 0.45 12.41 14.41
N SER A 139 1.40 11.67 13.85
CA SER A 139 1.55 11.50 12.41
C SER A 139 0.36 10.76 11.79
N ILE A 140 -0.14 9.72 12.44
CA ILE A 140 -1.33 8.97 12.01
C ILE A 140 -2.58 9.82 12.08
N GLU A 141 -2.77 10.59 13.16
CA GLU A 141 -3.91 11.51 13.27
C GLU A 141 -3.87 12.56 12.16
N TRP A 142 -2.69 13.12 11.88
CA TRP A 142 -2.51 14.06 10.78
C TRP A 142 -2.86 13.43 9.44
N MET A 143 -2.36 12.23 9.13
CA MET A 143 -2.70 11.52 7.88
C MET A 143 -4.22 11.26 7.78
N CYS A 144 -4.86 10.81 8.86
CA CYS A 144 -6.30 10.55 8.89
C CYS A 144 -7.14 11.79 8.57
N ARG A 145 -6.64 13.00 8.88
CA ARG A 145 -7.34 14.27 8.61
C ARG A 145 -7.11 14.81 7.19
N HIS A 146 -6.08 14.34 6.47
CA HIS A 146 -5.66 14.88 5.17
C HIS A 146 -5.75 13.89 4.00
N LEU A 147 -6.01 12.60 4.26
CA LEU A 147 -6.29 11.62 3.21
C LEU A 147 -7.65 11.91 2.54
N ASN A 148 -7.68 11.88 1.21
CA ASN A 148 -8.90 11.99 0.42
C ASN A 148 -9.77 10.73 0.58
N HIS A 149 -11.07 10.86 0.29
CA HIS A 149 -12.05 9.75 0.34
C HIS A 149 -12.05 9.03 1.69
N ARG A 150 -11.85 9.78 2.78
CA ARG A 150 -11.49 9.24 4.10
C ARG A 150 -12.45 8.17 4.60
N GLU A 151 -13.74 8.31 4.33
CA GLU A 151 -14.80 7.35 4.69
C GLU A 151 -14.65 5.97 4.02
N ASN A 152 -13.98 5.93 2.86
CA ASN A 152 -13.72 4.74 2.07
C ASN A 152 -12.26 4.26 2.18
N VAL A 153 -11.47 4.87 3.06
CA VAL A 153 -10.09 4.45 3.35
C VAL A 153 -10.02 3.73 4.69
N ILE A 154 -9.41 2.55 4.69
CA ILE A 154 -8.98 1.85 5.89
C ILE A 154 -7.54 2.30 6.18
N VAL A 155 -7.33 2.99 7.29
CA VAL A 155 -5.98 3.35 7.73
C VAL A 155 -5.42 2.18 8.53
N SER A 156 -4.31 1.61 8.05
CA SER A 156 -3.61 0.50 8.67
C SER A 156 -2.26 0.96 9.24
N LEU A 157 -1.84 0.31 10.32
CA LEU A 157 -0.58 0.59 11.01
C LEU A 157 0.33 -0.64 10.91
N HIS A 158 1.61 -0.40 10.66
CA HIS A 158 2.64 -1.43 10.66
C HIS A 158 3.87 -0.90 11.42
N PRO A 159 3.81 -0.82 12.76
CA PRO A 159 4.94 -0.38 13.55
C PRO A 159 5.95 -1.53 13.74
N HIS A 160 7.21 -1.29 13.35
CA HIS A 160 8.32 -2.12 13.84
C HIS A 160 8.68 -1.75 15.28
N ASN A 161 9.69 -2.41 15.85
CA ASN A 161 10.03 -2.34 17.27
C ASN A 161 11.52 -2.00 17.50
N ASP A 162 12.12 -1.15 16.65
CA ASP A 162 13.55 -0.80 16.70
C ASP A 162 13.94 -0.07 17.99
N ARG A 163 13.01 0.70 18.58
CA ARG A 163 13.18 1.44 19.84
C ARG A 163 12.44 0.78 21.00
N GLY A 164 11.64 -0.24 20.73
CA GLY A 164 10.98 -1.07 21.73
C GLY A 164 9.64 -0.54 22.22
N THR A 165 8.95 0.29 21.42
CA THR A 165 7.71 0.97 21.81
C THR A 165 6.58 0.94 20.79
#